data_AF-A0A848L4K8-F1
#
_entry.id   AF-A0A848L4K8-F1
#
_cell.length_a   1.000
_cell.length_b   1.000
_cell.length_c   1.000
_cell.angle_alpha   90.00
_cell.angle_beta   90.00
_cell.angle_gamma   90.00
#
_symmetry.space_group_name_H-M   'P 1'
#
loop_
_entity.id
_entity.type
_entity.pdbx_description
1 polymer ?
#
loop_
_entity_poly.entity_id
_entity_poly.type
_entity_poly.pdbx_seq_one_letter_code
_entity_poly.pdbx_strand_id
1 'polypeptide(L)'
;ARREASKSERRVWTANKGDDMGLIAATMTGERIRISMASVLSLAKAVCDRDPRTAAQRNSDAVFALLNQVPFDCACDDPRTCTAPVATTAGVPGTAVVPVKTQTVV
;
A
#
# COMPACT_ATOMS: atom_id res chain seq x y z
N ALA A 1 25.76 12.02 10.42
CA ALA A 1 26.52 11.06 9.59
C ALA A 1 25.75 9.76 9.31
N ARG A 2 25.51 8.86 10.29
CA ARG A 2 24.90 7.53 10.07
C ARG A 2 23.49 7.55 9.43
N ARG A 3 22.60 8.45 9.87
CA ARG A 3 21.25 8.64 9.31
C ARG A 3 21.24 9.17 7.87
N GLU A 4 22.27 9.93 7.49
CA GLU A 4 22.41 10.44 6.12
C GLU A 4 23.04 9.39 5.20
N ALA A 5 23.97 8.58 5.71
CA ALA A 5 24.50 7.43 4.98
C ALA A 5 23.41 6.38 4.68
N SER A 6 22.51 6.08 5.63
CA SER A 6 21.42 5.12 5.39
C SER A 6 20.41 5.59 4.34
N LYS A 7 20.40 6.89 3.98
CA LYS A 7 19.53 7.39 2.91
C LYS A 7 19.98 6.89 1.54
N SER A 8 21.27 6.60 1.31
CA SER A 8 21.73 6.04 0.02
C SER A 8 21.34 4.59 -0.18
N GLU A 9 20.90 3.89 0.88
CA GLU A 9 20.49 2.48 0.82
C GLU A 9 19.04 2.27 0.37
N ARG A 10 18.33 3.34 -0.05
CA ARG A 10 16.99 3.22 -0.63
C ARG A 10 17.02 2.37 -1.90
N ARG A 11 16.29 1.27 -1.89
CA ARG A 11 16.19 0.34 -3.01
C ARG A 11 14.85 -0.39 -2.97
N VAL A 12 14.46 -0.95 -4.11
CA VAL A 12 13.37 -1.91 -4.25
C VAL A 12 13.95 -3.18 -4.84
N TRP A 13 13.52 -4.34 -4.35
CA TRP A 13 13.92 -5.62 -4.90
C TRP A 13 12.80 -6.64 -4.76
N THR A 14 12.91 -7.71 -5.54
CA THR A 14 12.03 -8.87 -5.44
C THR A 14 12.82 -10.10 -4.99
N ALA A 15 12.14 -11.06 -4.37
CA ALA A 15 12.68 -12.38 -4.10
C ALA A 15 11.59 -13.43 -4.31
N ASN A 16 11.95 -14.57 -4.93
CA ASN A 16 11.04 -15.70 -5.08
C ASN A 16 10.84 -16.38 -3.70
N LYS A 17 9.60 -16.77 -3.37
CA LYS A 17 9.25 -17.43 -2.10
C LYS A 17 8.79 -18.88 -2.27
N GLY A 18 8.81 -19.42 -3.49
CA GLY A 18 8.24 -20.72 -3.84
C GLY A 18 6.73 -20.63 -4.07
N ASP A 19 6.16 -21.69 -4.65
CA ASP A 19 4.70 -21.89 -4.73
C ASP A 19 3.92 -20.71 -5.33
N ASP A 20 4.45 -20.13 -6.41
CA ASP A 20 3.89 -18.96 -7.11
C ASP A 20 3.82 -17.67 -6.27
N MET A 21 4.56 -17.63 -5.15
CA MET A 21 4.64 -16.46 -4.28
C MET A 21 5.91 -15.66 -4.51
N GLY A 22 5.76 -14.33 -4.55
CA GLY A 22 6.86 -13.37 -4.61
C GLY A 22 6.88 -12.45 -3.41
N LEU A 23 8.07 -12.04 -2.98
CA LEU A 23 8.29 -10.92 -2.07
C LEU A 23 8.65 -9.70 -2.92
N ILE A 24 7.99 -8.57 -2.64
CA ILE A 24 8.50 -7.24 -2.96
C ILE A 24 8.91 -6.55 -1.66
N ALA A 25 10.09 -5.93 -1.65
CA ALA A 25 10.59 -5.20 -0.50
C ALA A 25 11.21 -3.87 -0.92
N ALA A 26 11.09 -2.87 -0.04
CA ALA A 26 11.62 -1.53 -0.26
C ALA A 26 12.24 -0.98 1.03
N THR A 27 13.41 -0.35 0.90
CA THR A 27 14.01 0.44 1.98
C THR A 27 13.69 1.91 1.77
N MET A 28 13.23 2.57 2.83
CA MET A 28 12.84 3.98 2.81
C MET A 28 13.35 4.70 4.05
N THR A 29 13.27 6.04 4.05
CA THR A 29 13.48 6.79 5.29
C THR A 29 12.39 6.42 6.30
N GLY A 30 12.70 6.52 7.59
CA GLY A 30 11.74 6.19 8.66
C GLY A 30 10.42 6.98 8.59
N GLU A 31 10.42 8.16 7.99
CA GLU A 31 9.21 8.94 7.71
C GLU A 31 8.42 8.35 6.54
N ARG A 32 9.09 8.11 5.40
CA ARG A 32 8.45 7.55 4.21
C ARG A 32 7.83 6.18 4.48
N ILE A 33 8.51 5.29 5.19
CA ILE A 33 7.94 3.97 5.51
C ILE A 33 6.71 4.07 6.41
N ARG A 34 6.67 5.04 7.34
CA ARG A 34 5.48 5.27 8.19
C ARG A 34 4.29 5.74 7.36
N ILE A 35 4.50 6.68 6.44
CA ILE A 35 3.45 7.16 5.53
C ILE A 35 2.97 6.03 4.61
N SER A 36 3.89 5.30 3.97
CA SER A 36 3.55 4.19 3.08
C SER A 36 2.77 3.09 3.80
N MET A 37 3.20 2.71 5.01
CA MET A 37 2.49 1.69 5.79
C MET A 37 1.13 2.19 6.27
N ALA A 38 1.00 3.46 6.65
CA ALA A 38 -0.30 4.03 7.01
C ALA A 38 -1.29 3.96 5.83
N SER A 39 -0.85 4.24 4.59
CA SER A 39 -1.69 4.10 3.39
C SER A 39 -2.14 2.65 3.17
N VAL A 40 -1.22 1.68 3.29
CA VAL A 40 -1.54 0.24 3.17
C VAL A 40 -2.57 -0.18 4.21
N LEU A 41 -2.33 0.14 5.49
CA LEU A 41 -3.22 -0.23 6.59
C LEU A 41 -4.57 0.47 6.50
N SER A 42 -4.62 1.71 5.99
CA SER A 42 -5.87 2.44 5.78
C SER A 42 -6.72 1.77 4.70
N LEU A 43 -6.12 1.41 3.56
CA LEU A 43 -6.83 0.75 2.47
C LEU A 43 -7.27 -0.67 2.87
N ALA A 44 -6.40 -1.45 3.53
CA ALA A 44 -6.70 -2.81 3.98
C ALA A 44 -7.81 -2.91 5.04
N LYS A 45 -8.15 -1.78 5.69
CA LYS A 45 -9.30 -1.66 6.61
C LYS A 45 -10.62 -1.33 5.91
N ALA A 46 -10.60 -0.96 4.63
CA ALA A 46 -11.79 -0.65 3.85
C ALA A 46 -12.54 -1.93 3.40
N VAL A 47 -12.85 -2.80 4.36
CA VAL A 47 -13.60 -4.05 4.17
C VAL A 47 -14.66 -4.16 5.25
N CYS A 48 -15.67 -5.01 5.03
CA CYS A 48 -16.63 -5.33 6.10
C CYS A 48 -16.10 -6.46 7.00
N ASP A 49 -16.75 -6.67 8.14
CA ASP A 49 -16.38 -7.72 9.10
C ASP A 49 -16.51 -9.16 8.55
N ARG A 50 -17.18 -9.33 7.40
CA ARG A 50 -17.36 -10.62 6.71
C ARG A 50 -16.29 -10.89 5.65
N ASP A 51 -15.28 -10.04 5.52
CA ASP A 51 -14.15 -10.34 4.63
C ASP A 51 -13.36 -11.54 5.16
N PRO A 52 -13.21 -12.63 4.39
CA PRO A 52 -12.62 -13.87 4.88
C PRO A 52 -11.09 -13.79 5.00
N ARG A 53 -10.45 -12.77 4.41
CA ARG A 53 -9.00 -12.64 4.42
C ARG A 53 -8.53 -12.24 5.81
N THR A 54 -7.38 -12.77 6.21
CA THR A 54 -6.66 -12.28 7.39
C THR A 54 -6.18 -10.84 7.19
N ALA A 55 -5.90 -10.12 8.28
CA ALA A 55 -5.35 -8.77 8.19
C ALA A 55 -4.05 -8.70 7.37
N ALA A 56 -3.19 -9.73 7.46
CA ALA A 56 -1.95 -9.81 6.70
C ALA A 56 -2.19 -9.96 5.19
N GLN A 57 -3.15 -10.81 4.80
CA GLN A 57 -3.55 -10.97 3.39
C GLN A 57 -4.12 -9.66 2.84
N ARG A 58 -5.02 -8.99 3.57
CA ARG A 58 -5.57 -7.69 3.16
C ARG A 58 -4.48 -6.62 2.99
N ASN A 59 -3.48 -6.59 3.87
CA ASN A 59 -2.35 -5.68 3.73
C ASN A 59 -1.54 -5.97 2.45
N SER A 60 -1.33 -7.25 2.12
CA SER A 60 -0.65 -7.65 0.87
C SER A 60 -1.43 -7.21 -0.36
N ASP A 61 -2.74 -7.48 -0.38
CA ASP A 61 -3.63 -7.09 -1.48
C ASP A 61 -3.71 -5.57 -1.63
N ALA A 62 -3.72 -4.82 -0.51
CA ALA A 62 -3.69 -3.36 -0.52
C ALA A 62 -2.37 -2.81 -1.09
N VAL A 63 -1.23 -3.46 -0.83
CA VAL A 63 0.05 -3.11 -1.48
C VAL A 63 -0.08 -3.30 -3.00
N PHE A 64 -0.64 -4.42 -3.46
CA PHE A 64 -0.85 -4.67 -4.88
C PHE A 64 -1.76 -3.60 -5.51
N ALA A 65 -2.89 -3.30 -4.87
CA ALA A 65 -3.83 -2.29 -5.34
C ALA A 65 -3.20 -0.90 -5.46
N LEU A 66 -2.44 -0.46 -4.44
CA LEU A 66 -1.76 0.83 -4.44
C LEU A 66 -0.63 0.91 -5.48
N LEU A 67 0.16 -0.16 -5.67
CA LEU A 67 1.24 -0.14 -6.65
C LEU A 67 0.73 -0.13 -8.10
N ASN A 68 -0.38 -0.83 -8.36
CA ASN A 68 -0.93 -0.98 -9.71
C ASN A 68 -2.09 0.00 -10.00
N GLN A 69 -2.50 0.80 -9.02
CA GLN A 69 -3.62 1.73 -9.12
C GLN A 69 -4.92 1.03 -9.56
N VAL A 70 -5.15 -0.17 -9.04
CA VAL A 70 -6.37 -0.96 -9.28
C VAL A 70 -7.31 -0.87 -8.08
N PRO A 71 -8.63 -1.13 -8.26
CA PRO A 71 -9.56 -1.18 -7.15
C PRO A 71 -9.15 -2.19 -6.07
N PHE A 72 -9.48 -1.86 -4.82
CA PHE A 72 -9.36 -2.76 -3.69
C PHE A 72 -10.76 -3.07 -3.19
N ASP A 73 -11.21 -4.29 -3.46
CA ASP A 73 -12.57 -4.73 -3.15
C ASP A 73 -12.60 -5.62 -1.90
N CYS A 74 -13.72 -5.56 -1.18
CA CYS A 74 -14.05 -6.49 -0.11
C CYS A 74 -14.38 -7.86 -0.69
N ALA A 75 -13.84 -8.93 -0.10
CA ALA A 75 -13.98 -10.31 -0.59
C ALA A 75 -15.10 -11.09 0.10
N CYS A 76 -16.12 -10.41 0.64
CA CYS A 76 -17.25 -11.06 1.30
C CYS A 76 -18.21 -11.71 0.29
N ASP A 77 -18.86 -12.80 0.68
CA ASP A 77 -19.64 -13.65 -0.25
C ASP A 77 -20.92 -12.99 -0.81
N ASP A 78 -21.46 -11.95 -0.16
CA ASP A 78 -22.67 -11.26 -0.62
C ASP A 78 -22.46 -9.75 -0.81
N PRO A 79 -22.27 -9.30 -2.06
CA PRO A 79 -22.08 -7.89 -2.39
C PRO A 79 -23.26 -7.01 -1.99
N ARG A 80 -24.50 -7.53 -1.95
CA ARG A 80 -25.70 -6.73 -1.66
C ARG A 80 -25.82 -6.34 -0.20
N THR A 81 -25.20 -7.11 0.68
CA THR A 81 -25.17 -6.85 2.13
C THR A 81 -23.79 -6.37 2.58
N CYS A 82 -22.88 -6.13 1.63
CA CYS A 82 -21.53 -5.65 1.92
C CYS A 82 -21.60 -4.24 2.51
N THR A 83 -21.11 -4.09 3.74
CA THR A 83 -21.02 -2.80 4.43
C THR A 83 -19.65 -2.15 4.28
N ALA A 84 -18.78 -2.73 3.45
CA ALA A 84 -17.47 -2.14 3.19
C ALA A 84 -17.67 -0.74 2.60
N PRO A 85 -16.92 0.26 3.05
CA PRO A 85 -16.94 1.56 2.41
C PRO A 85 -16.50 1.36 0.96
N VAL A 86 -17.26 1.89 0.01
CA VAL A 86 -16.84 1.90 -1.40
C VAL A 86 -15.55 2.70 -1.46
N ALA A 87 -14.41 2.00 -1.59
CA ALA A 87 -13.11 2.61 -1.81
C ALA A 87 -13.14 3.21 -3.21
N THR A 88 -13.74 4.39 -3.33
CA THR A 88 -13.73 5.10 -4.60
C THR A 88 -12.32 5.63 -4.75
N THR A 89 -11.58 5.16 -5.76
CA THR A 89 -10.45 5.91 -6.33
C THR A 89 -10.96 7.16 -7.09
N ALA A 90 -12.05 7.79 -6.61
CA ALA A 90 -12.57 9.03 -7.14
C ALA A 90 -11.61 10.15 -6.77
N GLY A 91 -10.61 10.38 -7.63
CA GLY A 91 -9.69 11.48 -7.45
C GLY A 91 -8.35 11.43 -8.16
N VAL A 92 -8.19 10.77 -9.31
CA VAL A 92 -7.23 11.26 -10.32
C VAL A 92 -7.84 11.24 -11.73
N PRO A 93 -8.78 12.14 -12.05
CA PRO A 93 -8.89 12.62 -13.42
C PRO A 93 -7.67 13.53 -13.67
N GLY A 94 -6.72 13.04 -14.48
CA GLY A 94 -5.52 13.77 -14.87
C GLY A 94 -4.31 13.46 -14.00
N THR A 95 -3.43 12.61 -14.54
CA THR A 95 -2.08 12.35 -14.05
C THR A 95 -1.29 13.65 -13.92
N ALA A 96 -1.38 14.32 -12.77
CA ALA A 96 -0.35 15.20 -12.28
C ALA A 96 0.30 14.47 -11.10
N VAL A 97 1.35 13.71 -11.41
CA VAL A 97 2.30 13.25 -10.39
C VAL A 97 2.82 14.51 -9.72
N VAL A 98 2.34 14.83 -8.52
CA VAL A 98 2.91 15.92 -7.74
C VAL A 98 4.35 15.52 -7.45
N PRO A 99 5.37 16.29 -7.89
CA PRO A 99 6.72 16.03 -7.43
C PRO A 99 6.70 16.12 -5.92
N VAL A 100 7.09 15.06 -5.22
CA VAL A 100 7.30 15.09 -3.76
C VAL A 100 8.37 16.16 -3.52
N LYS A 101 7.94 17.39 -3.24
CA LYS A 101 8.81 18.48 -2.85
C LYS A 101 9.43 18.05 -1.53
N THR A 102 10.70 17.68 -1.58
CA THR A 102 11.53 17.52 -0.39
C THR A 102 11.47 18.83 0.39
N GLN A 103 10.91 18.82 1.61
CA GLN A 103 11.10 19.95 2.51
C GLN A 103 12.58 19.96 2.92
N THR A 104 13.32 20.95 2.42
CA THR A 104 14.63 21.30 2.95
C THR A 104 14.39 21.97 4.30
N VAL A 105 14.77 21.29 5.38
CA VAL A 105 14.92 21.94 6.67
C VAL A 105 16.29 22.62 6.66
N VAL A 106 16.29 23.95 6.76
CA VAL A 106 17.47 24.82 6.87
C VAL A 106 18.21 24.55 8.18
#